data_AF-A0A961D183-F1
#
_entry.id   AF-A0A961D183-F1
#
_cell.length_a   1.000
_cell.length_b   1.000
_cell.length_c   1.000
_cell.angle_alpha   90.00
_cell.angle_beta   90.00
_cell.angle_gamma   90.00
#
_symmetry.space_group_name_H-M   'P 1'
#
loop_
_entity.id
_entity.type
_entity.pdbx_description
1 polymer ?
#
loop_
_entity_poly.entity_id
_entity_poly.type
_entity_poly.pdbx_seq_one_letter_code
_entity_poly.pdbx_strand_id
1 'polypeptide(L)'
;MGESGMGDSGLTVRRARDGDRSQVIELCRASLGWRVGDPNEEFFAWKHDENPFGASPVWLAVAPDGSLAGLRALMRWRFSTPTGPISAVR
;
A
#
# COMPACT_ATOMS: atom_id res chain seq x y z
N MET A 1 33.99 -1.84 20.49
CA MET A 1 33.34 -2.53 19.36
C MET A 1 31.90 -2.04 19.37
N GLY A 2 31.62 -0.99 18.59
CA GLY A 2 30.42 -0.18 18.73
C GLY A 2 29.17 -0.92 18.27
N GLU A 3 28.14 -0.88 19.10
CA GLU A 3 26.76 -1.17 18.69
C GLU A 3 26.39 -0.16 17.60
N SER A 4 26.35 -0.61 16.35
CA SER A 4 25.75 0.15 15.26
C SER A 4 24.25 0.18 15.50
N GLY A 5 23.80 1.18 16.25
CA GLY A 5 22.40 1.51 16.37
C GLY A 5 21.81 1.64 14.97
N MET A 6 20.72 0.93 14.72
CA MET A 6 19.90 1.09 13.53
C MET A 6 19.41 2.55 13.53
N GLY A 7 20.17 3.41 12.87
CA GLY A 7 19.89 4.84 12.79
C GLY A 7 18.48 5.05 12.25
N ASP A 8 17.82 6.10 12.74
CA ASP A 8 16.59 6.59 12.14
C ASP A 8 16.78 6.65 10.62
N SER A 9 16.02 5.80 9.90
CA SER A 9 16.19 5.64 8.45
C SER A 9 15.81 6.91 7.68
N GLY A 10 15.32 7.94 8.38
CA GLY A 10 14.77 9.16 7.79
C GLY A 10 13.44 8.91 7.08
N LEU A 11 12.87 7.71 7.20
CA LEU A 11 11.63 7.34 6.55
C LEU A 11 10.44 7.93 7.31
N THR A 12 9.63 8.73 6.61
CA THR A 12 8.35 9.20 7.13
C THR A 12 7.23 8.26 6.69
N VAL A 13 6.44 7.77 7.66
CA VAL A 13 5.25 6.96 7.36
C VAL A 13 4.01 7.84 7.34
N ARG A 14 3.25 7.81 6.24
CA ARG A 14 1.99 8.57 6.10
C ARG A 14 0.94 7.81 5.32
N ARG A 15 -0.32 8.25 5.43
CA ARG A 15 -1.37 7.78 4.52
C ARG A 15 -1.10 8.27 3.10
N ALA A 16 -1.44 7.41 2.15
CA ALA A 16 -1.53 7.78 0.74
C ALA A 16 -2.63 8.83 0.53
N ARG A 17 -2.42 9.66 -0.48
CA ARG A 17 -3.33 10.68 -1.00
C ARG A 17 -3.50 10.44 -2.49
N ASP A 18 -4.52 11.05 -3.09
CA ASP A 18 -4.86 10.82 -4.50
C ASP A 18 -3.67 11.08 -5.46
N GLY A 19 -2.81 12.05 -5.14
CA GLY A 19 -1.61 12.37 -5.92
C GLY A 19 -0.48 11.34 -5.86
N ASP A 20 -0.54 10.34 -4.98
CA ASP A 20 0.53 9.33 -4.83
C ASP A 20 0.42 8.17 -5.82
N ARG A 21 -0.71 8.04 -6.54
CA ARG A 21 -1.04 6.85 -7.34
C ARG A 21 0.06 6.46 -8.32
N SER A 22 0.62 7.42 -9.04
CA SER A 22 1.68 7.16 -10.01
C SER A 22 2.95 6.62 -9.34
N GLN A 23 3.39 7.21 -8.21
CA GLN A 23 4.57 6.73 -7.49
C GLN A 23 4.36 5.34 -6.87
N VAL A 24 3.13 5.04 -6.42
CA VAL A 24 2.79 3.69 -5.93
C VAL A 24 2.92 2.66 -7.04
N ILE A 25 2.45 2.97 -8.25
CA ILE A 25 2.60 2.07 -9.40
C ILE A 25 4.05 1.88 -9.78
N GLU A 26 4.85 2.96 -9.83
CA GLU A 26 6.28 2.85 -10.11
C GLU A 26 7.00 1.98 -9.06
N LEU A 27 6.66 2.13 -7.78
CA LEU A 27 7.20 1.28 -6.73
C LEU A 27 6.80 -0.20 -6.93
N CYS A 28 5.54 -0.48 -7.29
CA CYS A 28 5.09 -1.85 -7.59
C CYS A 28 5.81 -2.43 -8.82
N ARG A 29 6.01 -1.65 -9.89
CA ARG A 29 6.79 -2.07 -11.07
C ARG A 29 8.23 -2.42 -10.68
N ALA A 30 8.88 -1.55 -9.90
CA ALA A 30 10.26 -1.74 -9.47
C ALA A 30 10.46 -2.93 -8.51
N SER A 31 9.49 -3.20 -7.63
CA SER A 31 9.64 -4.19 -6.54
C SER A 31 8.94 -5.52 -6.77
N LEU A 32 7.82 -5.53 -7.51
CA LEU A 32 7.01 -6.71 -7.78
C LEU A 32 7.13 -7.20 -9.23
N GLY A 33 7.91 -6.50 -10.06
CA GLY A 33 8.17 -6.88 -11.45
C GLY A 33 6.98 -6.63 -12.39
N TRP A 34 6.06 -5.73 -12.05
CA TRP A 34 4.93 -5.39 -12.92
C TRP A 34 5.42 -4.74 -14.21
N ARG A 35 4.82 -5.11 -15.34
CA ARG A 35 5.13 -4.54 -16.65
C ARG A 35 3.95 -3.74 -17.18
N VAL A 36 4.25 -2.75 -17.99
CA VAL A 36 3.24 -1.98 -18.73
C VAL A 36 2.44 -2.93 -19.62
N GLY A 37 1.11 -2.84 -19.56
CA GLY A 37 0.20 -3.69 -20.32
C GLY A 37 -0.20 -4.99 -19.62
N ASP A 38 0.44 -5.36 -18.51
CA ASP A 38 -0.04 -6.42 -17.65
C ASP A 38 -1.29 -5.95 -16.87
N PRO A 39 -2.21 -6.85 -16.48
CA PRO A 39 -3.44 -6.48 -15.77
C PRO A 39 -3.20 -5.98 -14.34
N ASN A 40 -1.94 -5.84 -13.88
CA ASN A 40 -1.61 -5.56 -12.49
C ASN A 40 -2.12 -4.20 -12.00
N GLU A 41 -2.08 -3.17 -12.85
CA GLU A 41 -2.51 -1.82 -12.48
C GLU A 41 -4.04 -1.71 -12.40
N GLU A 42 -4.73 -2.34 -13.34
CA GLU A 42 -6.18 -2.50 -13.34
C GLU A 42 -6.62 -3.35 -12.14
N PHE A 43 -5.90 -4.45 -11.87
CA PHE A 43 -6.15 -5.29 -10.71
C PHE A 43 -5.93 -4.53 -9.39
N PHE A 44 -4.92 -3.67 -9.31
CA PHE A 44 -4.74 -2.78 -8.16
C PHE A 44 -5.92 -1.82 -8.02
N ALA A 45 -6.37 -1.20 -9.13
CA ALA A 45 -7.50 -0.26 -9.11
C ALA A 45 -8.77 -0.95 -8.61
N TRP A 46 -9.14 -2.07 -9.23
CA TRP A 46 -10.28 -2.88 -8.82
C TRP A 46 -10.20 -3.28 -7.34
N LYS A 47 -9.02 -3.74 -6.90
CA LYS A 47 -8.83 -4.29 -5.55
C LYS A 47 -8.80 -3.22 -4.46
N HIS A 48 -8.23 -2.06 -4.75
CA HIS A 48 -7.90 -1.05 -3.74
C HIS A 48 -8.68 0.25 -3.89
N ASP A 49 -8.94 0.69 -5.10
CA ASP A 49 -9.65 1.95 -5.38
C ASP A 49 -11.17 1.69 -5.43
N GLU A 50 -11.58 0.64 -6.15
CA GLU A 50 -12.99 0.30 -6.42
C GLU A 50 -13.60 -0.74 -5.45
N ASN A 51 -12.85 -1.15 -4.44
CA ASN A 51 -13.27 -2.19 -3.50
C ASN A 51 -14.73 -1.97 -3.03
N PRO A 52 -15.65 -2.96 -3.20
CA PRO A 52 -17.06 -2.81 -2.84
C PRO A 52 -17.34 -2.46 -1.37
N PHE A 53 -16.37 -2.71 -0.49
CA PHE A 53 -16.42 -2.38 0.94
C PHE A 53 -15.75 -1.04 1.25
N GLY A 54 -15.47 -0.23 0.23
CA GLY A 54 -14.84 1.08 0.28
C GLY A 54 -13.34 1.03 0.00
N ALA A 55 -12.81 2.16 -0.47
CA ALA A 55 -11.39 2.32 -0.81
C ALA A 55 -10.47 1.82 0.33
N SER A 56 -9.44 1.09 -0.09
CA SER A 56 -8.43 0.52 0.80
C SER A 56 -7.61 1.64 1.42
N PRO A 57 -7.45 1.69 2.75
CA PRO A 57 -6.48 2.59 3.33
C PRO A 57 -5.06 2.08 3.03
N VAL A 58 -4.22 2.98 2.52
CA VAL A 58 -2.83 2.69 2.12
C VAL A 58 -1.88 3.57 2.92
N TRP A 59 -0.82 2.96 3.44
CA TRP A 59 0.29 3.67 4.08
C TRP A 59 1.54 3.58 3.21
N LEU A 60 2.29 4.67 3.19
CA LEU A 60 3.50 4.85 2.42
C LEU A 60 4.66 5.12 3.37
N ALA A 61 5.81 4.51 3.09
CA ALA A 61 7.09 4.91 3.67
C ALA A 61 7.79 5.83 2.66
N VAL A 62 8.11 7.05 3.07
CA VAL A 62 8.65 8.11 2.22
C VAL A 62 10.07 8.43 2.66
N ALA A 63 11.02 8.35 1.73
CA ALA A 63 12.41 8.72 1.97
C ALA A 63 12.62 10.23 2.06
N PRO A 64 13.76 10.70 2.63
CA PRO A 64 14.05 12.13 2.73
C PRO A 64 14.04 12.89 1.40
N ASP A 65 14.33 12.21 0.29
CA ASP A 65 14.29 12.77 -1.07
C ASP A 65 12.87 12.81 -1.68
N GLY A 66 11.85 12.35 -0.93
CA GLY A 66 10.46 12.32 -1.33
C GLY A 66 10.04 11.05 -2.09
N SER A 67 10.97 10.13 -2.39
CA SER A 67 10.64 8.87 -3.06
C SER A 67 9.93 7.89 -2.14
N LEU A 68 9.15 6.96 -2.71
CA LEU A 68 8.50 5.90 -1.95
C LEU A 68 9.44 4.72 -1.76
N ALA A 69 9.74 4.38 -0.51
CA ALA A 69 10.54 3.22 -0.15
C ALA A 69 9.69 1.98 0.17
N GLY A 70 8.38 2.15 0.36
CA GLY A 70 7.48 1.06 0.71
C GLY A 70 6.01 1.46 0.67
N LEU A 71 5.15 0.46 0.50
CA LEU A 71 3.70 0.62 0.67
C LEU A 71 3.12 -0.52 1.51
N ARG A 72 2.02 -0.22 2.19
CA ARG A 72 1.12 -1.22 2.78
C ARG A 72 -0.31 -0.84 2.45
N ALA A 73 -0.89 -1.56 1.49
CA ALA A 73 -2.31 -1.50 1.23
C ALA A 73 -3.04 -2.52 2.13
N LEU A 74 -4.13 -2.08 2.75
CA LEU A 74 -5.00 -2.93 3.55
C LEU A 74 -6.41 -2.89 2.95
N MET A 75 -7.02 -4.04 2.68
CA MET A 75 -8.37 -4.10 2.15
C MET A 75 -9.41 -4.12 3.27
N ARG A 76 -10.56 -3.49 2.99
CA ARG A 76 -11.75 -3.64 3.81
C ARG A 76 -12.45 -4.94 3.45
N TRP A 77 -12.88 -5.66 4.47
CA TRP A 77 -13.57 -6.93 4.35
C TRP A 77 -14.81 -6.96 5.23
N ARG A 78 -15.83 -7.68 4.77
CA ARG A 78 -16.98 -8.08 5.57
C ARG A 78 -17.17 -9.59 5.44
N PHE A 79 -16.79 -10.33 6.47
CA PHE A 79 -16.88 -11.79 6.50
C PHE A 79 -18.23 -12.23 7.06
N SER A 80 -18.87 -13.19 6.40
CA SER A 80 -20.04 -13.87 6.94
C SER A 80 -19.60 -14.92 7.96
N THR A 81 -20.18 -14.90 9.15
CA THR A 81 -19.95 -15.90 10.20
C THR A 81 -21.27 -16.43 10.73
N PRO A 82 -21.29 -17.59 11.43
CA PRO A 82 -22.53 -18.13 12.00
C PRO A 82 -23.23 -17.18 12.98
N THR A 83 -22.50 -16.27 13.63
CA THR A 83 -23.05 -15.29 14.59
C THR A 83 -23.35 -13.93 13.95
N GLY A 84 -23.13 -13.78 12.65
CA GLY A 84 -23.36 -12.55 11.89
C GLY A 84 -22.12 -12.04 11.16
N PRO A 85 -22.25 -10.93 10.42
CA PRO A 85 -21.15 -10.39 9.64
C PRO A 85 -20.11 -9.68 10.52
N ILE A 86 -18.82 -9.92 10.27
CA ILE A 86 -17.70 -9.26 10.94
C ILE A 86 -16.94 -8.39 9.93
N SER A 87 -16.66 -7.13 10.28
CA SER A 87 -15.84 -6.24 9.46
C SER A 87 -14.38 -6.28 9.89
N ALA A 88 -13.46 -6.25 8.92
CA ALA A 88 -12.02 -6.27 9.18
C ALA A 88 -11.26 -5.43 8.15
N VAL A 89 -10.02 -5.11 8.48
CA VAL A 89 -9.04 -4.48 7.58
C VAL A 89 -7.79 -5.37 7.57
N ARG A 90 -7.32 -5.82 6.40
CA ARG A 90 -6.22 -6.80 6.26
C ARG A 90 -5.28 -6.52 5.10
#